data_AF-R5I6J8-F1
#
_entry.id   AF-R5I6J8-F1
#
_cell.length_a   1.000
_cell.length_b   1.000
_cell.length_c   1.000
_cell.angle_alpha   90.00
_cell.angle_beta   90.00
_cell.angle_gamma   90.00
#
_symmetry.space_group_name_H-M   'P 1'
#
loop_
_entity.id
_entity.type
_entity.pdbx_description
1 polymer ?
#
loop_
_entity_poly.entity_id
_entity_poly.type
_entity_poly.pdbx_seq_one_letter_code
_entity_poly.pdbx_strand_id
1 'polypeptide(L)'
;MKKILFMAASALLILSCTKDPDLTVYEGSYKVDNNTVITVNNHSVNFGDYENASITITLTDGDNCEVVLTNFINGQSEVKVPATISGSATKAAAGASFSGSVSAGDRTVNVEGITADGTIASINISEEITAEGVVGRWTLGSAAITFSHPDLEIIDLSPIIPDFTLPMATVVEMINGLIAQSIADDSSLAQSYIEFTADGYINGMDIQDAPELQNILCYYVNSDEGIFGIYLRKSLLEQLFAQIDQLPELSGMLEMFGLSTLIENPQNVSIPLSYSVSDGGLSLTADQSLADPYLAMLAEPVAIIKSLISDLEYDDVIEFLYMYDLQTLITSENLPAVKDLIISLIEALTDGQAKYSATIGLIPYAG
;
A
#
# COMPACT_ATOMS: atom_id res chain seq x y z
N MET A 1 -12.89 7.27 0.59
CA MET A 1 -11.45 7.01 0.78
C MET A 1 -11.15 5.73 1.57
N LYS A 2 -11.74 5.47 2.76
CA LYS A 2 -11.56 4.20 3.48
C LYS A 2 -11.82 2.94 2.63
N LYS A 3 -12.91 2.90 1.85
CA LYS A 3 -13.28 1.74 1.00
C LYS A 3 -12.34 1.42 -0.17
N ILE A 4 -11.51 2.38 -0.62
CA ILE A 4 -10.55 2.17 -1.73
C ILE A 4 -9.23 1.58 -1.19
N LEU A 5 -8.81 1.98 0.01
CA LEU A 5 -7.68 1.37 0.73
C LEU A 5 -7.93 -0.11 1.08
N PHE A 6 -9.17 -0.49 1.38
CA PHE A 6 -9.54 -1.88 1.72
C PHE A 6 -9.52 -2.84 0.51
N MET A 7 -9.83 -2.36 -0.70
CA MET A 7 -9.77 -3.18 -1.93
C MET A 7 -8.34 -3.33 -2.47
N ALA A 8 -7.45 -2.35 -2.25
CA ALA A 8 -6.04 -2.46 -2.64
C ALA A 8 -5.25 -3.44 -1.75
N ALA A 9 -5.61 -3.56 -0.46
CA ALA A 9 -4.93 -4.45 0.49
C ALA A 9 -5.32 -5.94 0.36
N SER A 10 -6.48 -6.24 -0.22
CA SER A 10 -7.00 -7.62 -0.33
C SER A 10 -6.46 -8.39 -1.54
N ALA A 11 -5.87 -7.70 -2.50
CA ALA A 11 -5.37 -8.34 -3.70
C ALA A 11 -3.94 -8.95 -3.49
N LEU A 12 -3.19 -8.51 -2.46
CA LEU A 12 -1.73 -8.65 -2.37
C LEU A 12 -1.11 -10.00 -1.95
N LEU A 13 -1.86 -11.09 -1.80
CA LEU A 13 -1.44 -12.19 -0.92
C LEU A 13 -1.50 -13.60 -1.52
N ILE A 14 -0.64 -13.94 -2.49
CA ILE A 14 -0.08 -15.30 -2.59
C ILE A 14 1.33 -15.23 -3.21
N LEU A 15 2.38 -15.10 -2.39
CA LEU A 15 3.72 -15.67 -2.59
C LEU A 15 4.68 -15.28 -1.44
N SER A 16 4.52 -15.89 -0.27
CA SER A 16 5.62 -16.10 0.69
C SER A 16 5.23 -17.17 1.72
N CYS A 17 5.03 -18.40 1.25
CA CYS A 17 5.09 -19.54 2.15
C CYS A 17 6.58 -19.84 2.42
N THR A 18 7.23 -19.00 3.23
CA THR A 18 8.58 -19.27 3.73
C THR A 18 8.53 -19.48 5.22
N LYS A 19 8.82 -20.73 5.57
CA LYS A 19 9.06 -21.25 6.91
C LYS A 19 9.87 -20.25 7.75
N ASP A 20 9.41 -19.99 8.98
CA ASP A 20 10.12 -19.21 10.00
C ASP A 20 11.62 -19.54 9.97
N PRO A 21 12.51 -18.54 9.79
CA PRO A 21 13.94 -18.79 9.85
C PRO A 21 14.31 -19.24 11.26
N ASP A 22 14.85 -20.46 11.35
CA ASP A 22 15.41 -21.02 12.58
C ASP A 22 16.43 -20.06 13.20
N LEU A 23 16.07 -19.47 14.34
CA LEU A 23 16.93 -18.61 15.17
C LEU A 23 18.03 -19.45 15.84
N THR A 24 19.04 -19.90 15.08
CA THR A 24 20.22 -20.59 15.65
C THR A 24 21.42 -19.65 15.77
N VAL A 25 22.04 -19.69 16.95
CA VAL A 25 23.23 -18.91 17.35
C VAL A 25 24.49 -19.50 16.70
N TYR A 26 25.29 -18.65 16.06
CA TYR A 26 26.69 -18.92 15.74
C TYR A 26 27.56 -17.95 16.57
N GLU A 27 28.65 -18.44 17.15
CA GLU A 27 29.50 -17.69 18.09
C GLU A 27 29.89 -16.30 17.56
N GLY A 28 29.72 -15.27 18.40
CA GLY A 28 30.08 -13.88 18.09
C GLY A 28 28.99 -13.03 17.43
N SER A 29 27.78 -13.58 17.26
CA SER A 29 26.60 -12.89 16.72
C SER A 29 25.52 -12.70 17.79
N TYR A 30 25.13 -11.46 18.07
CA TYR A 30 23.95 -11.17 18.91
C TYR A 30 22.68 -11.17 18.06
N LYS A 31 21.63 -11.86 18.53
CA LYS A 31 20.30 -11.87 17.90
C LYS A 31 19.25 -11.29 18.84
N VAL A 32 18.14 -10.87 18.25
CA VAL A 32 16.89 -10.50 18.94
C VAL A 32 16.29 -11.75 19.59
N ASP A 33 15.75 -11.58 20.80
CA ASP A 33 14.90 -12.55 21.49
C ASP A 33 13.56 -11.90 21.89
N ASN A 34 12.66 -12.69 22.49
CA ASN A 34 11.33 -12.19 22.90
C ASN A 34 11.38 -11.09 23.98
N ASN A 35 12.53 -10.87 24.61
CA ASN A 35 12.72 -9.85 25.65
C ASN A 35 13.44 -8.60 25.13
N THR A 36 13.90 -8.61 23.88
CA THR A 36 14.58 -7.48 23.27
C THR A 36 13.61 -6.32 23.09
N VAL A 37 13.97 -5.16 23.63
CA VAL A 37 13.21 -3.92 23.39
C VAL A 37 13.70 -3.29 22.09
N ILE A 38 12.79 -3.13 21.13
CA ILE A 38 13.10 -2.56 19.81
C ILE A 38 12.30 -1.28 19.63
N THR A 39 13.00 -0.19 19.38
CA THR A 39 12.39 1.08 18.99
C THR A 39 12.84 1.49 17.59
N VAL A 40 11.92 2.02 16.79
CA VAL A 40 12.19 2.62 15.48
C VAL A 40 11.67 4.05 15.51
N ASN A 41 12.52 5.04 15.26
CA ASN A 41 12.15 6.46 15.33
C ASN A 41 11.44 6.80 16.65
N ASN A 42 11.97 6.30 17.76
CA ASN A 42 11.42 6.41 19.13
C ASN A 42 10.07 5.73 19.39
N HIS A 43 9.56 4.92 18.45
CA HIS A 43 8.34 4.13 18.64
C HIS A 43 8.71 2.68 18.95
N SER A 44 8.13 2.11 20.00
CA SER A 44 8.25 0.66 20.25
C SER A 44 7.59 -0.09 19.10
N VAL A 45 8.29 -1.08 18.56
CA VAL A 45 7.75 -1.92 17.48
C VAL A 45 7.71 -3.38 17.89
N ASN A 46 6.74 -4.13 17.37
CA ASN A 46 6.71 -5.57 17.51
C ASN A 46 7.56 -6.18 16.40
N PHE A 47 8.54 -7.02 16.76
CA PHE A 47 9.37 -7.69 15.77
C PHE A 47 8.54 -8.57 14.81
N GLY A 48 7.41 -9.11 15.30
CA GLY A 48 6.48 -9.90 14.49
C GLY A 48 5.73 -9.12 13.40
N ASP A 49 5.80 -7.78 13.39
CA ASP A 49 5.29 -6.96 12.27
C ASP A 49 6.20 -7.02 11.02
N TYR A 50 7.44 -7.52 11.17
CA TYR A 50 8.44 -7.59 10.13
C TYR A 50 8.68 -9.05 9.74
N GLU A 51 8.01 -9.49 8.68
CA GLU A 51 8.08 -10.89 8.22
C GLU A 51 9.51 -11.24 7.76
N ASN A 52 10.01 -12.40 8.20
CA ASN A 52 11.37 -12.86 7.88
C ASN A 52 12.48 -11.87 8.26
N ALA A 53 12.21 -10.97 9.22
CA ALA A 53 13.19 -10.00 9.65
C ALA A 53 14.24 -10.62 10.57
N SER A 54 15.44 -10.08 10.52
CA SER A 54 16.52 -10.44 11.43
C SER A 54 17.37 -9.22 11.76
N ILE A 55 17.82 -9.13 13.01
CA ILE A 55 18.83 -8.16 13.43
C ILE A 55 19.99 -8.96 13.99
N THR A 56 21.17 -8.77 13.41
CA THR A 56 22.39 -9.46 13.81
C THR A 56 23.50 -8.47 14.04
N ILE A 57 24.22 -8.60 15.16
CA ILE A 57 25.43 -7.81 15.43
C ILE A 57 26.63 -8.74 15.34
N THR A 58 27.54 -8.48 14.41
CA THR A 58 28.75 -9.27 14.20
C THR A 58 29.99 -8.46 14.55
N LEU A 59 30.85 -8.98 15.43
CA LEU A 59 32.15 -8.35 15.72
C LEU A 59 33.11 -8.56 14.53
N THR A 60 33.68 -7.48 14.00
CA THR A 60 34.51 -7.53 12.79
C THR A 60 36.00 -7.42 13.09
N ASP A 61 36.42 -6.42 13.88
CA ASP A 61 37.78 -6.28 14.40
C ASP A 61 37.82 -5.27 15.55
N GLY A 62 38.62 -5.53 16.58
CA GLY A 62 38.73 -4.59 17.71
C GLY A 62 37.34 -4.26 18.27
N ASP A 63 37.08 -2.99 18.49
CA ASP A 63 35.79 -2.51 19.00
C ASP A 63 34.79 -2.23 17.86
N ASN A 64 35.12 -2.61 16.62
CA ASN A 64 34.23 -2.48 15.48
C ASN A 64 33.30 -3.68 15.38
N CYS A 65 32.06 -3.41 14.99
CA CYS A 65 31.06 -4.39 14.68
C CYS A 65 30.26 -3.96 13.45
N GLU A 66 29.46 -4.88 12.93
CA GLU A 66 28.49 -4.62 11.87
C GLU A 66 27.11 -5.03 12.39
N VAL A 67 26.15 -4.12 12.33
CA VAL A 67 24.75 -4.42 12.59
C VAL A 67 24.06 -4.65 11.26
N VAL A 68 23.57 -5.87 11.04
CA VAL A 68 22.85 -6.26 9.83
C VAL A 68 21.36 -6.31 10.15
N LEU A 69 20.58 -5.51 9.43
CA LEU A 69 19.13 -5.44 9.49
C LEU A 69 18.57 -6.08 8.21
N THR A 70 18.02 -7.28 8.32
CA THR A 70 17.39 -7.99 7.19
C THR A 70 15.88 -7.83 7.26
N ASN A 71 15.22 -7.47 6.15
CA ASN A 71 13.78 -7.25 6.00
C ASN A 71 13.13 -6.40 7.11
N PHE A 72 13.91 -5.53 7.75
CA PHE A 72 13.47 -4.73 8.89
C PHE A 72 13.27 -3.26 8.53
N ILE A 73 14.05 -2.76 7.56
CA ILE A 73 13.94 -1.40 7.04
C ILE A 73 12.98 -1.42 5.85
N ASN A 74 11.90 -0.64 5.92
CA ASN A 74 10.86 -0.65 4.88
C ASN A 74 11.43 -0.31 3.50
N GLY A 75 11.21 -1.20 2.53
CA GLY A 75 11.72 -1.05 1.15
C GLY A 75 13.16 -1.54 0.94
N GLN A 76 13.86 -2.03 1.98
CA GLN A 76 15.23 -2.52 1.87
C GLN A 76 15.35 -3.94 2.45
N SER A 77 15.73 -4.90 1.60
CA SER A 77 15.86 -6.31 2.01
C SER A 77 17.00 -6.55 3.00
N GLU A 78 18.07 -5.75 2.93
CA GLU A 78 19.20 -5.82 3.84
C GLU A 78 19.89 -4.45 3.99
N VAL A 79 20.14 -4.03 5.23
CA VAL A 79 20.93 -2.85 5.56
C VAL A 79 22.07 -3.25 6.49
N LYS A 80 23.30 -2.91 6.10
CA LYS A 80 24.51 -3.14 6.90
C LYS A 80 25.00 -1.84 7.47
N VAL A 81 25.00 -1.74 8.79
CA VAL A 81 25.39 -0.55 9.53
C VAL A 81 26.75 -0.80 10.17
N PRO A 82 27.83 -0.16 9.69
CA PRO A 82 29.10 -0.14 10.39
C PRO A 82 28.93 0.52 11.76
N ALA A 83 29.38 -0.16 12.81
CA ALA A 83 29.15 0.24 14.18
C ALA A 83 30.38 0.01 15.07
N THR A 84 30.32 0.56 16.27
CA THR A 84 31.32 0.35 17.33
C THR A 84 30.65 -0.14 18.60
N ILE A 85 31.29 -1.05 19.33
CA ILE A 85 30.84 -1.57 20.61
C ILE A 85 31.75 -1.06 21.74
N SER A 86 31.17 -0.54 22.83
CA SER A 86 31.88 -0.01 23.99
C SER A 86 31.26 -0.50 25.30
N GLY A 87 32.07 -1.08 26.20
CA GLY A 87 31.60 -1.71 27.44
C GLY A 87 32.63 -2.71 28.02
N SER A 88 32.55 -3.02 29.31
CA SER A 88 33.69 -3.56 30.08
C SER A 88 34.05 -5.04 29.84
N ALA A 89 35.37 -5.27 29.77
CA ALA A 89 36.16 -6.50 29.95
C ALA A 89 36.01 -7.65 28.94
N THR A 90 34.84 -7.90 28.36
CA THR A 90 34.68 -8.87 27.27
C THR A 90 33.60 -8.40 26.32
N LYS A 91 33.88 -8.37 25.01
CA LYS A 91 32.95 -7.96 23.94
C LYS A 91 31.69 -8.84 23.80
N ALA A 92 31.53 -9.81 24.71
CA ALA A 92 30.43 -10.76 24.89
C ALA A 92 29.63 -10.52 26.20
N ALA A 93 29.93 -9.47 26.97
CA ALA A 93 29.29 -9.21 28.26
C ALA A 93 27.97 -8.45 28.10
N ALA A 94 26.96 -8.79 28.90
CA ALA A 94 25.78 -7.96 29.07
C ALA A 94 26.16 -6.53 29.46
N GLY A 95 25.44 -5.56 28.90
CA GLY A 95 25.61 -4.14 29.18
C GLY A 95 26.63 -3.42 28.29
N ALA A 96 27.18 -4.07 27.26
CA ALA A 96 27.99 -3.37 26.26
C ALA A 96 27.09 -2.55 25.34
N SER A 97 27.40 -1.27 25.16
CA SER A 97 26.68 -0.38 24.25
C SER A 97 27.23 -0.50 22.84
N PHE A 98 26.39 -0.40 21.81
CA PHE A 98 26.82 -0.32 20.42
C PHE A 98 26.15 0.86 19.72
N SER A 99 26.83 1.46 18.75
CA SER A 99 26.24 2.49 17.89
C SER A 99 26.92 2.59 16.53
N GLY A 100 26.16 2.98 15.52
CA GLY A 100 26.63 3.10 14.13
C GLY A 100 25.66 3.90 13.26
N SER A 101 26.13 4.27 12.07
CA SER A 101 25.35 5.03 11.10
C SER A 101 25.76 4.66 9.68
N VAL A 102 24.79 4.60 8.76
CA VAL A 102 25.02 4.38 7.33
C VAL A 102 23.99 5.16 6.51
N SER A 103 24.40 5.67 5.36
CA SER A 103 23.47 6.11 4.33
C SER A 103 23.24 4.96 3.36
N ALA A 104 21.99 4.48 3.27
CA ALA A 104 21.60 3.33 2.47
C ALA A 104 20.37 3.69 1.62
N GLY A 105 20.55 3.71 0.30
CA GLY A 105 19.50 4.08 -0.65
C GLY A 105 18.99 5.49 -0.41
N ASP A 106 17.71 5.59 -0.07
CA ASP A 106 16.97 6.84 0.12
C ASP A 106 17.09 7.45 1.53
N ARG A 107 17.78 6.79 2.47
CA ARG A 107 17.76 7.20 3.88
C ARG A 107 19.10 7.07 4.60
N THR A 108 19.20 7.78 5.71
CA THR A 108 20.23 7.52 6.73
C THR A 108 19.63 6.62 7.82
N VAL A 109 20.33 5.55 8.16
CA VAL A 109 19.97 4.61 9.23
C VAL A 109 21.02 4.72 10.33
N ASN A 110 20.56 5.05 11.53
CA ASN A 110 21.35 5.08 12.74
C ASN A 110 20.88 3.94 13.65
N VAL A 111 21.83 3.26 14.28
CA VAL A 111 21.54 2.21 15.26
C VAL A 111 22.27 2.53 16.54
N GLU A 112 21.59 2.33 17.66
CA GLU A 112 22.19 2.38 18.99
C GLU A 112 21.54 1.32 19.88
N GLY A 113 22.27 0.76 20.83
CA GLY A 113 21.69 -0.26 21.68
C GLY A 113 22.62 -0.80 22.74
N ILE A 114 22.14 -1.82 23.45
CA ILE A 114 22.81 -2.47 24.57
C ILE A 114 22.71 -3.99 24.40
N THR A 115 23.81 -4.71 24.60
CA THR A 115 23.85 -6.17 24.58
C THR A 115 23.31 -6.76 25.89
N ALA A 116 22.75 -7.95 25.82
CA ALA A 116 22.48 -8.85 26.94
C ALA A 116 23.45 -10.05 26.90
N ASP A 117 23.31 -10.99 27.83
CA ASP A 117 24.13 -12.21 27.88
C ASP A 117 23.84 -13.11 26.67
N GLY A 118 24.56 -12.88 25.56
CA GLY A 118 24.41 -13.63 24.30
C GLY A 118 23.28 -13.15 23.38
N THR A 119 22.55 -12.09 23.73
CA THR A 119 21.45 -11.49 22.93
C THR A 119 21.49 -9.97 22.93
N ILE A 120 20.51 -9.31 22.33
CA ILE A 120 20.35 -7.85 22.37
C ILE A 120 19.40 -7.49 23.51
N ALA A 121 19.79 -6.61 24.44
CA ALA A 121 18.90 -6.14 25.51
C ALA A 121 17.92 -5.10 24.96
N SER A 122 18.47 -4.11 24.24
CA SER A 122 17.69 -3.06 23.59
C SER A 122 18.38 -2.56 22.33
N ILE A 123 17.60 -2.20 21.33
CA ILE A 123 18.09 -1.52 20.12
C ILE A 123 17.11 -0.42 19.73
N ASN A 124 17.65 0.77 19.49
CA ASN A 124 16.96 1.89 18.88
C ASN A 124 17.51 2.08 17.47
N ILE A 125 16.60 2.14 16.50
CA ILE A 125 16.90 2.36 15.10
C ILE A 125 16.26 3.69 14.73
N SER A 126 17.04 4.63 14.20
CA SER A 126 16.52 5.90 13.72
C SER A 126 16.77 6.01 12.23
N GLU A 127 15.72 6.27 11.46
CA GLU A 127 15.71 6.39 10.02
C GLU A 127 15.35 7.82 9.62
N GLU A 128 16.07 8.39 8.66
CA GLU A 128 15.76 9.69 8.08
C GLU A 128 15.77 9.59 6.55
N ILE A 129 14.62 9.78 5.93
CA ILE A 129 14.43 9.83 4.48
C ILE A 129 15.13 11.08 3.96
N THR A 130 16.08 10.85 3.06
CA THR A 130 16.90 11.84 2.37
C THR A 130 16.47 12.08 0.92
N ALA A 131 15.39 11.42 0.46
CA ALA A 131 14.83 11.61 -0.87
C ALA A 131 14.37 13.07 -1.10
N GLU A 132 15.06 13.77 -2.00
CA GLU A 132 14.78 15.17 -2.29
C GLU A 132 13.37 15.36 -2.87
N GLY A 133 12.66 16.38 -2.36
CA GLY A 133 11.34 16.76 -2.86
C GLY A 133 10.20 15.80 -2.56
N VAL A 134 10.41 14.81 -1.68
CA VAL A 134 9.36 13.91 -1.18
C VAL A 134 8.89 14.32 0.22
N VAL A 135 9.82 14.50 1.14
CA VAL A 135 9.52 14.91 2.53
C VAL A 135 8.90 16.30 2.54
N GLY A 136 7.75 16.45 3.22
CA GLY A 136 7.07 17.73 3.31
C GLY A 136 5.57 17.61 3.54
N ARG A 137 4.92 18.78 3.56
CA ARG A 137 3.46 18.91 3.63
C ARG A 137 2.91 19.22 2.26
N TRP A 138 1.92 18.44 1.87
CA TRP A 138 1.40 18.38 0.53
C TRP A 138 -0.11 18.53 0.55
N THR A 139 -0.66 19.24 -0.43
CA THR A 139 -2.09 19.28 -0.72
C THR A 139 -2.36 18.75 -2.13
N LEU A 140 -3.58 18.28 -2.37
CA LEU A 140 -3.98 17.76 -3.67
C LEU A 140 -4.07 18.92 -4.68
N GLY A 141 -3.19 18.93 -5.67
CA GLY A 141 -3.20 19.90 -6.76
C GLY A 141 -3.96 19.40 -8.00
N SER A 142 -3.85 18.12 -8.31
CA SER A 142 -4.53 17.50 -9.44
C SER A 142 -4.71 16.01 -9.25
N ALA A 143 -5.67 15.41 -9.96
CA ALA A 143 -5.72 13.98 -10.16
C ALA A 143 -6.17 13.69 -11.59
N ALA A 144 -5.62 12.64 -12.19
CA ALA A 144 -5.97 12.22 -13.54
C ALA A 144 -5.90 10.71 -13.66
N ILE A 145 -6.76 10.15 -14.50
CA ILE A 145 -6.70 8.76 -14.93
C ILE A 145 -6.32 8.68 -16.40
N THR A 146 -5.69 7.57 -16.75
CA THR A 146 -5.49 7.16 -18.14
C THR A 146 -6.06 5.77 -18.30
N PHE A 147 -6.69 5.50 -19.44
CA PHE A 147 -7.13 4.16 -19.81
C PHE A 147 -6.93 3.96 -21.31
N SER A 148 -6.47 2.78 -21.69
CA SER A 148 -6.42 2.33 -23.07
C SER A 148 -6.51 0.81 -23.12
N HIS A 149 -7.14 0.28 -24.14
CA HIS A 149 -7.24 -1.16 -24.38
C HIS A 149 -7.37 -1.38 -25.90
N PRO A 150 -6.63 -2.34 -26.49
CA PRO A 150 -6.62 -2.53 -27.95
C PRO A 150 -8.00 -2.84 -28.53
N ASP A 151 -8.82 -3.59 -27.81
CA ASP A 151 -10.16 -4.00 -28.26
C ASP A 151 -11.31 -3.15 -27.70
N LEU A 152 -11.01 -2.09 -26.93
CA LEU A 152 -12.02 -1.21 -26.32
C LEU A 152 -11.73 0.26 -26.64
N GLU A 153 -11.61 0.56 -27.93
CA GLU A 153 -11.46 1.93 -28.42
C GLU A 153 -12.79 2.70 -28.42
N ILE A 154 -13.92 1.98 -28.53
CA ILE A 154 -15.28 2.52 -28.64
C ILE A 154 -16.22 1.69 -27.77
N ILE A 155 -17.07 2.36 -26.98
CA ILE A 155 -18.21 1.76 -26.31
C ILE A 155 -19.42 1.87 -27.24
N ASP A 156 -19.97 0.74 -27.65
CA ASP A 156 -21.22 0.71 -28.43
C ASP A 156 -22.44 0.71 -27.49
N LEU A 157 -23.14 1.82 -27.46
CA LEU A 157 -24.35 2.03 -26.68
C LEU A 157 -25.61 1.99 -27.56
N SER A 158 -25.48 1.62 -28.84
CA SER A 158 -26.58 1.47 -29.79
C SER A 158 -27.74 0.59 -29.30
N PRO A 159 -27.50 -0.47 -28.49
CA PRO A 159 -28.59 -1.24 -27.90
C PRO A 159 -29.46 -0.46 -26.90
N ILE A 160 -28.95 0.64 -26.36
CA ILE A 160 -29.65 1.51 -25.40
C ILE A 160 -30.18 2.77 -26.09
N ILE A 161 -29.32 3.44 -26.87
CA ILE A 161 -29.61 4.67 -27.59
C ILE A 161 -29.24 4.46 -29.06
N PRO A 162 -30.21 4.43 -29.99
CA PRO A 162 -29.93 4.15 -31.39
C PRO A 162 -28.81 5.03 -31.97
N ASP A 163 -27.89 4.39 -32.70
CA ASP A 163 -26.73 5.00 -33.37
C ASP A 163 -25.76 5.75 -32.44
N PHE A 164 -25.78 5.45 -31.14
CA PHE A 164 -24.90 6.07 -30.16
C PHE A 164 -23.68 5.20 -29.85
N THR A 165 -22.50 5.69 -30.24
CA THR A 165 -21.21 5.12 -29.86
C THR A 165 -20.36 6.19 -29.19
N LEU A 166 -19.52 5.78 -28.25
CA LEU A 166 -18.70 6.71 -27.47
C LEU A 166 -17.23 6.27 -27.50
N PRO A 167 -16.31 7.08 -28.05
CA PRO A 167 -14.89 6.77 -28.00
C PRO A 167 -14.41 6.70 -26.55
N MET A 168 -13.61 5.70 -26.22
CA MET A 168 -13.08 5.52 -24.86
C MET A 168 -12.22 6.71 -24.43
N ALA A 169 -11.46 7.32 -25.35
CA ALA A 169 -10.72 8.54 -25.09
C ALA A 169 -11.63 9.69 -24.59
N THR A 170 -12.84 9.81 -25.13
CA THR A 170 -13.84 10.79 -24.69
C THR A 170 -14.36 10.46 -23.29
N VAL A 171 -14.58 9.18 -22.97
CA VAL A 171 -14.96 8.75 -21.60
C VAL A 171 -13.90 9.17 -20.59
N VAL A 172 -12.62 8.90 -20.89
CA VAL A 172 -11.48 9.28 -20.03
C VAL A 172 -11.39 10.80 -19.87
N GLU A 173 -11.56 11.56 -20.96
CA GLU A 173 -11.57 13.02 -20.92
C GLU A 173 -12.71 13.56 -20.05
N MET A 174 -13.92 13.00 -20.17
CA MET A 174 -15.07 13.38 -19.35
C MET A 174 -14.81 13.10 -17.86
N ILE A 175 -14.28 11.91 -17.52
CA ILE A 175 -13.96 11.56 -16.13
C ILE A 175 -12.89 12.51 -15.58
N ASN A 176 -11.81 12.77 -16.32
CA ASN A 176 -10.78 13.71 -15.90
C ASN A 176 -11.31 15.13 -15.73
N GLY A 177 -12.23 15.57 -16.60
CA GLY A 177 -12.94 16.85 -16.45
C GLY A 177 -13.76 16.90 -15.16
N LEU A 178 -14.50 15.84 -14.82
CA LEU A 178 -15.26 15.74 -13.58
C LEU A 178 -14.36 15.73 -12.34
N ILE A 179 -13.23 15.01 -12.38
CA ILE A 179 -12.24 14.99 -11.30
C ILE A 179 -11.67 16.40 -11.10
N ALA A 180 -11.23 17.05 -12.17
CA ALA A 180 -10.68 18.40 -12.11
C ALA A 180 -11.70 19.41 -11.55
N GLN A 181 -12.96 19.32 -11.98
CA GLN A 181 -14.04 20.16 -11.46
C GLN A 181 -14.29 19.90 -9.97
N SER A 182 -14.33 18.62 -9.55
CA SER A 182 -14.55 18.25 -8.15
C SER A 182 -13.44 18.77 -7.24
N ILE A 183 -12.18 18.72 -7.70
CA ILE A 183 -11.05 19.30 -6.98
C ILE A 183 -11.16 20.83 -6.92
N ALA A 184 -11.55 21.48 -8.01
CA ALA A 184 -11.69 22.94 -8.06
C ALA A 184 -12.83 23.46 -7.18
N ASP A 185 -13.93 22.71 -7.07
CA ASP A 185 -15.10 23.09 -6.28
C ASP A 185 -14.90 22.84 -4.77
N ASP A 186 -14.02 21.91 -4.40
CA ASP A 186 -13.74 21.58 -3.01
C ASP A 186 -12.65 22.47 -2.39
N SER A 187 -13.08 23.63 -1.92
CA SER A 187 -12.22 24.57 -1.20
C SER A 187 -11.58 24.02 0.09
N SER A 188 -12.08 22.90 0.63
CA SER A 188 -11.49 22.28 1.82
C SER A 188 -10.18 21.54 1.52
N LEU A 189 -9.96 21.13 0.27
CA LEU A 189 -8.72 20.48 -0.15
C LEU A 189 -7.51 21.38 0.04
N ALA A 190 -7.64 22.67 -0.28
CA ALA A 190 -6.58 23.67 -0.07
C ALA A 190 -6.24 23.89 1.41
N GLN A 191 -7.18 23.56 2.31
CA GLN A 191 -6.99 23.64 3.77
C GLN A 191 -6.53 22.31 4.35
N SER A 192 -6.56 21.22 3.58
CA SER A 192 -6.14 19.89 4.00
C SER A 192 -4.71 19.60 3.54
N TYR A 193 -3.98 18.85 4.35
CA TYR A 193 -2.65 18.36 3.97
C TYR A 193 -2.43 16.90 4.34
N ILE A 194 -1.56 16.27 3.57
CA ILE A 194 -0.84 15.05 3.91
C ILE A 194 0.62 15.41 4.17
N GLU A 195 1.21 14.87 5.21
CA GLU A 195 2.60 15.10 5.58
C GLU A 195 3.37 13.80 5.44
N PHE A 196 4.35 13.82 4.56
CA PHE A 196 5.36 12.79 4.45
C PHE A 196 6.53 13.21 5.32
N THR A 197 6.63 12.61 6.49
CA THR A 197 7.64 12.97 7.50
C THR A 197 9.01 12.40 7.15
N ALA A 198 10.07 13.02 7.65
CA ALA A 198 11.42 12.53 7.42
C ALA A 198 11.67 11.15 8.05
N ASP A 199 10.92 10.78 9.08
CA ASP A 199 11.02 9.49 9.78
C ASP A 199 10.16 8.38 9.14
N GLY A 200 9.62 8.60 7.93
CA GLY A 200 8.96 7.55 7.15
C GLY A 200 7.50 7.28 7.50
N TYR A 201 6.81 8.25 8.11
CA TYR A 201 5.39 8.18 8.42
C TYR A 201 4.55 9.10 7.55
N ILE A 202 3.31 8.70 7.33
CA ILE A 202 2.30 9.50 6.66
C ILE A 202 1.34 10.06 7.72
N ASN A 203 1.29 11.38 7.85
CA ASN A 203 0.36 12.10 8.72
C ASN A 203 -0.61 12.94 7.90
N GLY A 204 -1.68 13.43 8.53
CA GLY A 204 -2.67 14.29 7.89
C GLY A 204 -3.47 15.08 8.91
N MET A 205 -4.16 16.14 8.46
CA MET A 205 -4.91 17.03 9.35
C MET A 205 -5.99 16.29 10.16
N ASP A 206 -6.75 15.39 9.52
CA ASP A 206 -7.78 14.57 10.18
C ASP A 206 -7.21 13.47 11.09
N ILE A 207 -5.89 13.23 11.06
CA ILE A 207 -5.18 12.23 11.89
C ILE A 207 -4.71 12.86 13.21
N GLN A 208 -4.66 14.20 13.31
CA GLN A 208 -4.25 14.86 14.56
C GLN A 208 -5.25 14.64 15.70
N ASP A 209 -6.55 14.53 15.39
CA ASP A 209 -7.63 14.31 16.36
C ASP A 209 -7.83 12.85 16.76
N ALA A 210 -7.05 11.93 16.16
CA ALA A 210 -7.07 10.50 16.45
C ALA A 210 -5.63 10.01 16.72
N PRO A 211 -5.07 10.24 17.93
CA PRO A 211 -3.69 9.88 18.28
C PRO A 211 -3.36 8.42 18.07
N GLU A 212 -4.36 7.54 18.18
CA GLU A 212 -4.25 6.11 17.88
C GLU A 212 -3.98 5.82 16.39
N LEU A 213 -4.29 6.78 15.49
CA LEU A 213 -4.05 6.68 14.05
C LEU A 213 -2.74 7.34 13.61
N GLN A 214 -2.05 8.06 14.50
CA GLN A 214 -0.74 8.63 14.20
C GLN A 214 0.29 7.51 13.99
N ASN A 215 1.15 7.67 13.00
CA ASN A 215 2.25 6.73 12.68
C ASN A 215 1.78 5.31 12.29
N ILE A 216 0.50 5.17 11.93
CA ILE A 216 -0.04 3.91 11.41
C ILE A 216 0.47 3.62 10.00
N LEU A 217 0.42 4.64 9.13
CA LEU A 217 0.83 4.54 7.75
C LEU A 217 2.30 4.89 7.64
N CYS A 218 3.08 3.96 7.09
CA CYS A 218 4.49 4.16 6.81
C CYS A 218 4.68 4.33 5.31
N TYR A 219 5.78 4.97 4.91
CA TYR A 219 6.20 5.00 3.53
C TYR A 219 7.71 4.84 3.41
N TYR A 220 8.15 4.48 2.21
CA TYR A 220 9.55 4.45 1.83
C TYR A 220 9.72 4.99 0.42
N VAL A 221 10.95 5.38 0.08
CA VAL A 221 11.33 5.76 -1.27
C VAL A 221 12.40 4.80 -1.78
N ASN A 222 12.31 4.39 -3.03
CA ASN A 222 13.41 3.78 -3.75
C ASN A 222 13.74 4.68 -4.93
N SER A 223 14.68 5.59 -4.74
CA SER A 223 15.05 6.60 -5.74
C SER A 223 15.65 5.98 -7.00
N ASP A 224 16.35 4.86 -6.88
CA ASP A 224 16.97 4.19 -8.02
C ASP A 224 15.93 3.56 -8.95
N GLU A 225 14.81 3.11 -8.40
CA GLU A 225 13.70 2.50 -9.14
C GLU A 225 12.55 3.47 -9.41
N GLY A 226 12.59 4.69 -8.86
CA GLY A 226 11.51 5.66 -8.97
C GLY A 226 10.23 5.23 -8.25
N ILE A 227 10.35 4.48 -7.15
CA ILE A 227 9.22 3.93 -6.38
C ILE A 227 9.00 4.72 -5.09
N PHE A 228 7.75 5.07 -4.82
CA PHE A 228 7.23 5.53 -3.54
C PHE A 228 6.34 4.41 -2.99
N GLY A 229 6.81 3.69 -1.98
CA GLY A 229 6.08 2.57 -1.40
C GLY A 229 5.26 3.00 -0.19
N ILE A 230 3.96 2.76 -0.20
CA ILE A 230 3.12 2.87 1.01
C ILE A 230 3.15 1.52 1.71
N TYR A 231 3.58 1.50 2.97
CA TYR A 231 3.70 0.28 3.76
C TYR A 231 2.62 0.23 4.85
N LEU A 232 1.80 -0.81 4.78
CA LEU A 232 0.78 -1.17 5.77
C LEU A 232 1.31 -2.31 6.63
N ARG A 233 1.43 -2.07 7.93
CA ARG A 233 1.89 -3.08 8.90
C ARG A 233 0.82 -4.15 9.08
N LYS A 234 1.26 -5.37 9.40
CA LYS A 234 0.37 -6.50 9.71
C LYS A 234 -0.62 -6.16 10.84
N SER A 235 -0.13 -5.62 11.96
CA SER A 235 -0.97 -5.22 13.09
C SER A 235 -2.04 -4.16 12.75
N LEU A 236 -1.79 -3.29 11.76
CA LEU A 236 -2.82 -2.40 11.24
C LEU A 236 -3.87 -3.19 10.46
N LEU A 237 -3.43 -4.08 9.57
CA LEU A 237 -4.32 -4.88 8.75
C LEU A 237 -5.17 -5.83 9.58
N GLU A 238 -4.64 -6.41 10.66
CA GLU A 238 -5.40 -7.15 11.67
C GLU A 238 -6.54 -6.32 12.26
N GLN A 239 -6.27 -5.08 12.67
CA GLN A 239 -7.30 -4.20 13.22
C GLN A 239 -8.35 -3.82 12.17
N LEU A 240 -7.91 -3.55 10.94
CA LEU A 240 -8.77 -3.19 9.82
C LEU A 240 -9.68 -4.38 9.44
N PHE A 241 -9.15 -5.59 9.34
CA PHE A 241 -9.92 -6.79 9.01
C PHE A 241 -10.84 -7.24 10.16
N ALA A 242 -10.42 -7.07 11.41
CA ALA A 242 -11.29 -7.31 12.56
C ALA A 242 -12.55 -6.40 12.56
N GLN A 243 -12.49 -5.22 11.95
CA GLN A 243 -13.68 -4.37 11.73
C GLN A 243 -14.55 -4.88 10.58
N ILE A 244 -13.96 -5.48 9.55
CA ILE A 244 -14.72 -6.09 8.44
C ILE A 244 -15.48 -7.31 8.92
N ASP A 245 -14.89 -8.13 9.79
CA ASP A 245 -15.57 -9.30 10.39
C ASP A 245 -16.83 -8.92 11.20
N GLN A 246 -16.91 -7.67 11.67
CA GLN A 246 -18.09 -7.16 12.37
C GLN A 246 -19.22 -6.72 11.43
N LEU A 247 -19.02 -6.82 10.11
CA LEU A 247 -19.97 -6.44 9.07
C LEU A 247 -20.40 -7.69 8.28
N PRO A 248 -21.52 -8.35 8.67
CA PRO A 248 -21.94 -9.64 8.09
C PRO A 248 -22.10 -9.62 6.57
N GLU A 249 -22.55 -8.50 6.01
CA GLU A 249 -22.71 -8.32 4.56
C GLU A 249 -21.36 -8.38 3.83
N LEU A 250 -20.33 -7.72 4.37
CA LEU A 250 -18.99 -7.73 3.77
C LEU A 250 -18.30 -9.07 3.97
N SER A 251 -18.44 -9.67 5.15
CA SER A 251 -17.89 -11.01 5.43
C SER A 251 -18.49 -12.05 4.47
N GLY A 252 -19.82 -12.03 4.27
CA GLY A 252 -20.49 -12.91 3.31
C GLY A 252 -20.06 -12.67 1.85
N MET A 253 -19.84 -11.42 1.44
CA MET A 253 -19.30 -11.12 0.12
C MET A 253 -17.88 -11.66 -0.06
N LEU A 254 -17.01 -11.51 0.93
CA LEU A 254 -15.63 -12.01 0.87
C LEU A 254 -15.59 -13.53 0.82
N GLU A 255 -16.44 -14.21 1.60
CA GLU A 255 -16.59 -15.67 1.54
C GLU A 255 -17.07 -16.12 0.16
N MET A 256 -18.10 -15.45 -0.39
CA MET A 256 -18.61 -15.73 -1.74
C MET A 256 -17.54 -15.58 -2.82
N PHE A 257 -16.59 -14.66 -2.63
CA PHE A 257 -15.47 -14.45 -3.55
C PHE A 257 -14.23 -15.30 -3.23
N GLY A 258 -14.26 -16.17 -2.21
CA GLY A 258 -13.10 -16.97 -1.82
C GLY A 258 -11.96 -16.14 -1.20
N LEU A 259 -12.28 -14.95 -0.70
CA LEU A 259 -11.34 -13.96 -0.15
C LEU A 259 -11.30 -13.97 1.39
N SER A 260 -11.98 -14.92 2.05
CA SER A 260 -12.04 -15.03 3.52
C SER A 260 -10.67 -15.24 4.17
N THR A 261 -9.78 -15.97 3.50
CA THR A 261 -8.40 -16.24 3.96
C THR A 261 -7.57 -14.97 4.17
N LEU A 262 -7.93 -13.87 3.51
CA LEU A 262 -7.28 -12.57 3.67
C LEU A 262 -7.51 -11.99 5.06
N ILE A 263 -8.70 -12.19 5.63
CA ILE A 263 -9.04 -11.73 6.98
C ILE A 263 -8.46 -12.65 8.04
N GLU A 264 -8.45 -13.96 7.78
CA GLU A 264 -7.98 -14.95 8.74
C GLU A 264 -6.46 -14.91 8.98
N ASN A 265 -5.68 -14.42 8.01
CA ASN A 265 -4.22 -14.34 8.11
C ASN A 265 -3.61 -13.09 7.43
N PRO A 266 -3.89 -11.88 7.96
CA PRO A 266 -3.31 -10.63 7.46
C PRO A 266 -1.78 -10.68 7.47
N GLN A 267 -1.17 -10.23 6.38
CA GLN A 267 0.28 -9.96 6.29
C GLN A 267 0.51 -8.46 6.14
N ASN A 268 1.77 -8.02 6.20
CA ASN A 268 2.10 -6.66 5.78
C ASN A 268 1.84 -6.48 4.27
N VAL A 269 1.60 -5.24 3.84
CA VAL A 269 1.30 -4.91 2.45
C VAL A 269 2.12 -3.70 2.04
N SER A 270 2.86 -3.82 0.93
CA SER A 270 3.52 -2.69 0.28
C SER A 270 2.78 -2.34 -1.01
N ILE A 271 2.43 -1.07 -1.18
CA ILE A 271 1.80 -0.54 -2.38
C ILE A 271 2.84 0.33 -3.10
N PRO A 272 3.53 -0.19 -4.13
CA PRO A 272 4.54 0.56 -4.86
C PRO A 272 3.92 1.52 -5.87
N LEU A 273 4.04 2.82 -5.64
CA LEU A 273 3.65 3.85 -6.59
C LEU A 273 4.88 4.29 -7.38
N SER A 274 4.73 4.54 -8.67
CA SER A 274 5.74 5.33 -9.38
C SER A 274 5.68 6.77 -8.87
N TYR A 275 6.82 7.44 -8.70
CA TYR A 275 6.83 8.85 -8.32
C TYR A 275 7.72 9.72 -9.20
N SER A 276 7.38 11.00 -9.27
CA SER A 276 8.25 12.01 -9.87
C SER A 276 8.18 13.32 -9.10
N VAL A 277 9.33 13.99 -9.01
CA VAL A 277 9.48 15.28 -8.35
C VAL A 277 9.72 16.34 -9.43
N SER A 278 9.04 17.48 -9.29
CA SER A 278 9.15 18.63 -10.19
C SER A 278 9.32 19.91 -9.38
N ASP A 279 9.69 21.01 -10.07
CA ASP A 279 9.77 22.35 -9.47
C ASP A 279 8.37 22.79 -9.00
N GLY A 280 8.02 22.44 -7.76
CA GLY A 280 6.76 22.79 -7.13
C GLY A 280 5.73 21.66 -7.02
N GLY A 281 6.10 20.39 -7.22
CA GLY A 281 5.14 19.31 -7.02
C GLY A 281 5.73 17.90 -6.98
N LEU A 282 5.01 17.01 -6.31
CA LEU A 282 5.25 15.56 -6.22
C LEU A 282 4.09 14.84 -6.92
N SER A 283 4.39 14.01 -7.91
CA SER A 283 3.36 13.18 -8.55
C SER A 283 3.53 11.74 -8.11
N LEU A 284 2.43 11.10 -7.72
CA LEU A 284 2.37 9.68 -7.36
C LEU A 284 1.42 8.99 -8.34
N THR A 285 1.89 7.91 -8.97
CA THR A 285 1.17 7.18 -9.99
C THR A 285 1.00 5.72 -9.59
N ALA A 286 -0.26 5.30 -9.52
CA ALA A 286 -0.66 3.91 -9.48
C ALA A 286 -0.94 3.45 -10.91
N ASP A 287 -0.26 2.42 -11.40
CA ASP A 287 -0.54 1.84 -12.71
C ASP A 287 -0.93 0.37 -12.60
N GLN A 288 -1.20 -0.27 -13.75
CA GLN A 288 -1.59 -1.68 -13.80
C GLN A 288 -0.60 -2.63 -13.12
N SER A 289 0.70 -2.28 -13.02
CA SER A 289 1.72 -3.16 -12.42
C SER A 289 1.45 -3.41 -10.93
N LEU A 290 0.70 -2.51 -10.29
CA LEU A 290 0.18 -2.73 -8.95
C LEU A 290 -0.78 -3.91 -8.88
N ALA A 291 -1.65 -4.06 -9.88
CA ALA A 291 -2.70 -5.07 -9.90
C ALA A 291 -2.26 -6.39 -10.56
N ASP A 292 -1.23 -6.34 -11.41
CA ASP A 292 -0.71 -7.50 -12.16
C ASP A 292 -0.49 -8.77 -11.31
N PRO A 293 0.11 -8.71 -10.10
CA PRO A 293 0.34 -9.91 -9.31
C PRO A 293 -0.97 -10.54 -8.78
N TYR A 294 -2.10 -9.83 -8.86
CA TYR A 294 -3.38 -10.24 -8.27
C TYR A 294 -4.42 -10.62 -9.32
N LEU A 295 -4.19 -10.34 -10.59
CA LEU A 295 -5.13 -10.67 -11.66
C LEU A 295 -5.52 -12.16 -11.63
N ALA A 296 -4.56 -13.04 -11.31
CA ALA A 296 -4.83 -14.47 -11.15
C ALA A 296 -5.76 -14.79 -9.97
N MET A 297 -5.61 -14.09 -8.84
CA MET A 297 -6.48 -14.26 -7.66
C MET A 297 -7.88 -13.70 -7.90
N LEU A 298 -7.98 -12.61 -8.68
CA LEU A 298 -9.24 -11.97 -9.01
C LEU A 298 -10.01 -12.71 -10.12
N ALA A 299 -9.37 -13.66 -10.83
CA ALA A 299 -9.99 -14.36 -11.95
C ALA A 299 -11.28 -15.11 -11.57
N GLU A 300 -11.30 -15.81 -10.42
CA GLU A 300 -12.48 -16.51 -9.93
C GLU A 300 -13.58 -15.53 -9.45
N PRO A 301 -13.30 -14.55 -8.57
CA PRO A 301 -14.26 -13.49 -8.25
C PRO A 301 -14.86 -12.80 -9.49
N VAL A 302 -14.03 -12.49 -10.49
CA VAL A 302 -14.47 -11.90 -11.76
C VAL A 302 -15.40 -12.85 -12.50
N ALA A 303 -15.08 -14.14 -12.57
CA ALA A 303 -15.95 -15.14 -13.18
C ALA A 303 -17.31 -15.24 -12.46
N ILE A 304 -17.33 -15.20 -11.12
CA ILE A 304 -18.55 -15.20 -10.31
C ILE A 304 -19.39 -13.96 -10.62
N ILE A 305 -18.78 -12.76 -10.62
CA ILE A 305 -19.47 -11.51 -10.95
C ILE A 305 -20.07 -11.57 -12.37
N LYS A 306 -19.32 -12.08 -13.36
CA LYS A 306 -19.84 -12.25 -14.72
C LYS A 306 -21.02 -13.22 -14.78
N SER A 307 -20.99 -14.32 -14.01
CA SER A 307 -22.13 -15.24 -13.90
C SER A 307 -23.33 -14.57 -13.28
N LEU A 308 -23.14 -13.88 -12.15
CA LEU A 308 -24.22 -13.16 -11.46
C LEU A 308 -24.87 -12.12 -12.38
N ILE A 309 -24.07 -11.34 -13.12
CA ILE A 309 -24.59 -10.38 -14.09
C ILE A 309 -25.38 -11.09 -15.18
N SER A 310 -24.86 -12.19 -15.73
CA SER A 310 -25.53 -12.97 -16.79
C SER A 310 -26.90 -13.47 -16.33
N ASP A 311 -26.99 -13.90 -15.07
CA ASP A 311 -28.18 -14.48 -14.44
C ASP A 311 -29.23 -13.43 -14.03
N LEU A 312 -28.88 -12.13 -13.99
CA LEU A 312 -29.84 -11.07 -13.66
C LEU A 312 -31.02 -11.05 -14.65
N GLU A 313 -32.22 -11.14 -14.10
CA GLU A 313 -33.47 -10.88 -14.82
C GLU A 313 -33.91 -9.43 -14.65
N TYR A 314 -34.84 -8.97 -15.49
CA TYR A 314 -35.32 -7.59 -15.42
C TYR A 314 -36.00 -7.28 -14.08
N ASP A 315 -36.72 -8.26 -13.52
CA ASP A 315 -37.39 -8.13 -12.23
C ASP A 315 -36.39 -7.97 -11.07
N ASP A 316 -35.15 -8.47 -11.21
CA ASP A 316 -34.10 -8.32 -10.19
C ASP A 316 -33.53 -6.88 -10.14
N VAL A 317 -33.55 -6.18 -11.28
CA VAL A 317 -32.89 -4.86 -11.42
C VAL A 317 -33.87 -3.69 -11.49
N ILE A 318 -35.17 -3.94 -11.68
CA ILE A 318 -36.15 -2.88 -11.92
C ILE A 318 -36.19 -1.83 -10.80
N GLU A 319 -36.14 -2.25 -9.53
CA GLU A 319 -36.13 -1.32 -8.40
C GLU A 319 -34.89 -0.43 -8.38
N PHE A 320 -33.73 -1.01 -8.73
CA PHE A 320 -32.48 -0.26 -8.85
C PHE A 320 -32.56 0.75 -10.00
N LEU A 321 -33.10 0.36 -11.15
CA LEU A 321 -33.28 1.24 -12.30
C LEU A 321 -34.19 2.43 -11.97
N TYR A 322 -35.24 2.25 -11.17
CA TYR A 322 -36.09 3.34 -10.69
C TYR A 322 -35.35 4.30 -9.75
N MET A 323 -34.44 3.79 -8.90
CA MET A 323 -33.69 4.63 -7.96
C MET A 323 -32.75 5.62 -8.66
N TYR A 324 -32.30 5.30 -9.88
CA TYR A 324 -31.39 6.12 -10.67
C TYR A 324 -32.02 6.72 -11.93
N ASP A 325 -33.35 6.68 -12.08
CA ASP A 325 -34.08 7.17 -13.26
C ASP A 325 -33.59 6.56 -14.60
N LEU A 326 -33.22 5.27 -14.59
CA LEU A 326 -32.71 4.52 -15.75
C LEU A 326 -33.76 3.59 -16.41
N GLN A 327 -34.93 3.44 -15.80
CA GLN A 327 -36.02 2.56 -16.24
C GLN A 327 -36.59 2.87 -17.64
N THR A 328 -36.36 4.09 -18.13
CA THR A 328 -36.79 4.49 -19.49
C THR A 328 -35.73 4.20 -20.55
N LEU A 329 -34.47 3.99 -20.13
CA LEU A 329 -33.33 3.70 -20.99
C LEU A 329 -33.05 2.19 -21.05
N ILE A 330 -33.18 1.51 -19.90
CA ILE A 330 -32.96 0.07 -19.77
C ILE A 330 -34.32 -0.59 -19.57
N THR A 331 -34.73 -1.40 -20.54
CA THR A 331 -35.98 -2.15 -20.59
C THR A 331 -35.71 -3.65 -20.57
N SER A 332 -36.74 -4.46 -20.38
CA SER A 332 -36.59 -5.93 -20.46
C SER A 332 -36.12 -6.40 -21.85
N GLU A 333 -36.37 -5.62 -22.91
CA GLU A 333 -35.96 -5.95 -24.28
C GLU A 333 -34.47 -5.72 -24.53
N ASN A 334 -33.89 -4.64 -23.98
CA ASN A 334 -32.48 -4.31 -24.20
C ASN A 334 -31.56 -4.73 -23.04
N LEU A 335 -32.10 -5.17 -21.91
CA LEU A 335 -31.32 -5.67 -20.76
C LEU A 335 -30.28 -6.73 -21.16
N PRO A 336 -30.56 -7.74 -22.01
CA PRO A 336 -29.55 -8.70 -22.44
C PRO A 336 -28.32 -8.03 -23.07
N ALA A 337 -28.51 -7.03 -23.93
CA ALA A 337 -27.42 -6.30 -24.56
C ALA A 337 -26.66 -5.40 -23.56
N VAL A 338 -27.36 -4.84 -22.56
CA VAL A 338 -26.72 -4.09 -21.47
C VAL A 338 -25.83 -5.02 -20.63
N LYS A 339 -26.29 -6.24 -20.32
CA LYS A 339 -25.49 -7.25 -19.62
C LYS A 339 -24.25 -7.62 -20.41
N ASP A 340 -24.39 -7.91 -21.70
CA ASP A 340 -23.27 -8.24 -22.58
C ASP A 340 -22.23 -7.10 -22.65
N LEU A 341 -22.69 -5.85 -22.68
CA LEU A 341 -21.82 -4.68 -22.63
C LEU A 341 -21.04 -4.61 -21.30
N ILE A 342 -21.72 -4.77 -20.16
CA ILE A 342 -21.08 -4.77 -18.84
C ILE A 342 -20.04 -5.90 -18.73
N ILE A 343 -20.39 -7.10 -19.18
CA ILE A 343 -19.49 -8.25 -19.20
C ILE A 343 -18.26 -7.96 -20.07
N SER A 344 -18.46 -7.41 -21.28
CA SER A 344 -17.36 -7.04 -22.17
C SER A 344 -16.43 -5.99 -21.55
N LEU A 345 -16.99 -5.01 -20.82
CA LEU A 345 -16.20 -4.02 -20.08
C LEU A 345 -15.38 -4.69 -18.95
N ILE A 346 -15.98 -5.61 -18.20
CA ILE A 346 -15.27 -6.37 -17.15
C ILE A 346 -14.13 -7.18 -17.77
N GLU A 347 -14.36 -7.83 -18.91
CA GLU A 347 -13.34 -8.63 -19.59
C GLU A 347 -12.18 -7.75 -20.07
N ALA A 348 -12.46 -6.64 -20.75
CA ALA A 348 -11.42 -5.69 -21.16
C ALA A 348 -10.62 -5.13 -19.97
N LEU A 349 -11.25 -4.96 -18.79
CA LEU A 349 -10.56 -4.51 -17.58
C LEU A 349 -9.69 -5.59 -16.92
N THR A 350 -9.90 -6.87 -17.25
CA THR A 350 -9.33 -8.01 -16.52
C THR A 350 -8.53 -8.99 -17.38
N ASP A 351 -8.50 -8.81 -18.71
CA ASP A 351 -7.78 -9.69 -19.64
C ASP A 351 -6.25 -9.49 -19.66
N GLY A 352 -5.75 -8.48 -18.94
CA GLY A 352 -4.33 -8.13 -18.85
C GLY A 352 -3.80 -7.29 -20.02
N GLN A 353 -4.65 -6.87 -20.96
CA GLN A 353 -4.26 -6.00 -22.09
C GLN A 353 -4.59 -4.53 -21.84
N ALA A 354 -5.53 -4.25 -20.92
CA ALA A 354 -5.81 -2.88 -20.50
C ALA A 354 -4.57 -2.23 -19.89
N LYS A 355 -4.30 -1.00 -20.33
CA LYS A 355 -3.36 -0.10 -19.67
C LYS A 355 -4.13 1.00 -18.99
N TYR A 356 -4.04 1.03 -17.68
CA TYR A 356 -4.61 2.08 -16.86
C TYR A 356 -3.61 2.61 -15.85
N SER A 357 -3.78 3.88 -15.52
CA SER A 357 -3.06 4.52 -14.43
C SER A 357 -3.92 5.60 -13.79
N ALA A 358 -3.68 5.86 -12.52
CA ALA A 358 -4.20 6.98 -11.78
C ALA A 358 -3.02 7.76 -11.21
N THR A 359 -2.92 9.03 -11.54
CA THR A 359 -1.86 9.92 -11.06
C THR A 359 -2.49 11.00 -10.19
N ILE A 360 -1.95 11.16 -8.99
CA ILE A 360 -2.21 12.31 -8.12
C ILE A 360 -1.02 13.25 -8.19
N GLY A 361 -1.30 14.52 -8.43
CA GLY A 361 -0.33 15.61 -8.37
C GLY A 361 -0.50 16.36 -7.07
N LEU A 362 0.56 16.40 -6.27
CA LEU A 362 0.63 17.07 -5.00
C LEU A 362 1.43 18.35 -5.14
N ILE A 363 0.95 19.42 -4.51
CA ILE A 363 1.64 20.72 -4.45
C ILE A 363 1.99 21.07 -2.99
N PRO A 364 3.04 21.87 -2.74
CA PRO A 364 3.41 22.28 -1.39
C PRO A 364 2.24 22.96 -0.68
N TYR A 365 1.97 22.55 0.56
CA TYR A 365 0.97 23.17 1.40
C TYR A 365 1.44 24.57 1.84
N ALA A 366 0.64 25.61 1.56
CA ALA A 366 1.04 27.01 1.71
C ALA A 366 0.78 27.62 3.11
N GLY A 367 0.03 26.94 3.98
CA GLY A 367 -0.31 27.47 5.32
C GLY A 367 -1.67 28.12 5.37
#